data_AF-A0A377GIE1-F1
#
_entry.id   AF-A0A377GIE1-F1
#
_cell.length_a   1.000
_cell.length_b   1.000
_cell.length_c   1.000
_cell.angle_alpha   90.00
_cell.angle_beta   90.00
_cell.angle_gamma   90.00
#
_symmetry.space_group_name_H-M   'P 1'
#
loop_
_entity.id
_entity.type
_entity.pdbx_description
1 polymer ?
#
loop_
_entity_poly.entity_id
_entity_poly.type
_entity_poly.pdbx_seq_one_letter_code
_entity_poly.pdbx_strand_id
1 'polypeptide(L)'
;MYTQVQLTTPQFNFDIFDEMTHEEAQALLSVYFEHLEKDEQYRIMSNSNDLWLIRKSREVGVLTVESRAYDWNKKDFIEKDAVRLRLTTGGWKSYDDTDYKPEDVLEITKGNMNADRIRDLQKALETKYPPQNMIYPELAHDASQRKMRELPVNHPHRCIIPCREVDKGILSRSDTNDFPSRHLDVARRAIQQKKESQGYIPSMTWSPPSPPSPTTESLKERLRKQKIECTDPKGFEQDFHREHQNLRQNEWFKGRRKSSIIGTEQLSEILEHASQKNNRSRAVCVKLGWLKKDGTLADKAPDIIKQSYHQGKADLAEAGSTKAEPTKAEYK
;
A
#
# COMPACT_ATOMS: atom_id res chain seq x y z
N MET A 1 -0.40 51.62 -24.07
CA MET A 1 0.78 50.74 -24.06
C MET A 1 0.35 49.42 -23.45
N TYR A 2 0.33 48.34 -24.24
CA TYR A 2 0.01 47.01 -23.72
C TYR A 2 1.27 46.43 -23.09
N THR A 3 1.24 46.22 -21.78
CA THR A 3 2.31 45.53 -21.05
C THR A 3 2.27 44.07 -21.50
N GLN A 4 3.26 43.65 -22.30
CA GLN A 4 3.46 42.23 -22.57
C GLN A 4 3.79 41.55 -21.26
N VAL A 5 2.83 40.79 -20.72
CA VAL A 5 3.10 39.85 -19.64
C VAL A 5 4.00 38.78 -20.24
N GLN A 6 5.30 38.83 -19.92
CA GLN A 6 6.21 37.73 -20.20
C GLN A 6 5.69 36.53 -19.40
N LEU A 7 5.05 35.59 -20.09
CA LEU A 7 4.73 34.28 -19.54
C LEU A 7 6.08 33.61 -19.26
N THR A 8 6.49 33.63 -18.00
CA THR A 8 7.63 32.85 -17.54
C THR A 8 7.33 31.39 -17.88
N THR A 9 8.23 30.77 -18.62
CA THR A 9 8.11 29.36 -18.99
C THR A 9 8.00 28.56 -17.69
N PRO A 10 6.99 27.68 -17.53
CA PRO A 10 6.82 26.92 -16.30
C PRO A 10 8.12 26.17 -16.00
N GLN A 11 8.73 26.50 -14.86
CA GLN A 11 9.96 25.85 -14.41
C GLN A 11 9.58 24.47 -13.89
N PHE A 12 9.81 23.45 -14.72
CA PHE A 12 9.60 22.07 -14.34
C PHE A 12 10.70 21.63 -13.35
N ASN A 13 10.30 21.28 -12.13
CA ASN A 13 11.16 20.65 -11.15
C ASN A 13 10.96 19.14 -11.24
N PHE A 14 12.04 18.38 -11.40
CA PHE A 14 11.99 16.94 -11.26
C PHE A 14 12.44 16.57 -9.86
N ASP A 15 11.55 15.94 -9.12
CA ASP A 15 11.96 15.20 -7.95
C ASP A 15 12.35 13.79 -8.39
N ILE A 16 13.59 13.42 -8.07
CA ILE A 16 14.17 12.13 -8.43
C ILE A 16 14.16 11.29 -7.16
N PHE A 17 13.47 10.15 -7.19
CA PHE A 17 13.53 9.20 -6.09
C PHE A 17 14.96 8.68 -5.90
N ASP A 18 15.33 8.42 -4.65
CA ASP A 18 16.56 7.70 -4.35
C ASP A 18 16.55 6.27 -4.94
N GLU A 19 17.69 5.60 -4.82
CA GLU A 19 17.84 4.23 -5.29
C GLU A 19 16.77 3.31 -4.69
N MET A 20 16.01 2.65 -5.56
CA MET A 20 15.06 1.61 -5.21
C MET A 20 15.05 0.53 -6.30
N THR A 21 14.58 -0.66 -5.96
CA THR A 21 14.47 -1.75 -6.95
C THR A 21 13.33 -1.49 -7.94
N HIS A 22 13.34 -2.20 -9.06
CA HIS A 22 12.25 -2.16 -10.03
C HIS A 22 10.92 -2.54 -9.37
N GLU A 23 10.90 -3.59 -8.55
CA GLU A 23 9.69 -4.04 -7.86
C GLU A 23 9.16 -3.00 -6.86
N GLU A 24 10.06 -2.30 -6.14
CA GLU A 24 9.70 -1.20 -5.24
C GLU A 24 9.05 -0.05 -6.01
N ALA A 25 9.62 0.34 -7.15
CA ALA A 25 9.06 1.38 -8.01
C ALA A 25 7.68 0.99 -8.57
N GLN A 26 7.54 -0.24 -9.09
CA GLN A 26 6.27 -0.73 -9.63
C GLN A 26 5.19 -0.84 -8.54
N ALA A 27 5.57 -1.23 -7.32
CA ALA A 27 4.67 -1.21 -6.17
C ALA A 27 4.22 0.21 -5.81
N LEU A 28 5.13 1.20 -5.82
CA LEU A 28 4.78 2.61 -5.60
C LEU A 28 3.82 3.14 -6.67
N LEU A 29 4.08 2.88 -7.96
CA LEU A 29 3.18 3.25 -9.05
C LEU A 29 1.77 2.66 -8.84
N SER A 30 1.70 1.39 -8.41
CA SER A 30 0.44 0.69 -8.11
C SER A 30 -0.33 1.36 -6.98
N VAL A 31 0.33 1.55 -5.84
CA VAL A 31 -0.28 2.10 -4.63
C VAL A 31 -0.76 3.52 -4.91
N TYR A 32 0.06 4.34 -5.57
CA TYR A 32 -0.29 5.73 -5.81
C TYR A 32 -1.54 5.89 -6.67
N PHE A 33 -1.68 5.09 -7.72
CA PHE A 33 -2.87 5.14 -8.58
C PHE A 33 -4.17 4.97 -7.80
N GLU A 34 -4.22 4.04 -6.84
CA GLU A 34 -5.39 3.80 -6.00
C GLU A 34 -5.76 5.00 -5.11
N HIS A 35 -4.80 5.90 -4.82
CA HIS A 35 -4.98 7.07 -3.96
C HIS A 35 -5.25 8.36 -4.74
N LEU A 36 -5.16 8.34 -6.07
CA LEU A 36 -5.53 9.47 -6.91
C LEU A 36 -7.03 9.76 -6.82
N GLU A 37 -7.43 11.01 -7.06
CA GLU A 37 -8.85 11.34 -7.15
C GLU A 37 -9.46 10.66 -8.38
N LYS A 38 -10.77 10.33 -8.32
CA LYS A 38 -11.42 9.55 -9.39
C LYS A 38 -11.26 10.20 -10.75
N ASP A 39 -11.34 11.52 -10.83
CA ASP A 39 -11.20 12.26 -12.09
C ASP A 39 -9.78 12.13 -12.67
N GLU A 40 -8.75 12.09 -11.81
CA GLU A 40 -7.36 11.87 -12.22
C GLU A 40 -7.14 10.41 -12.64
N GLN A 41 -7.70 9.46 -11.91
CA GLN A 41 -7.69 8.04 -12.30
C GLN A 41 -8.30 7.87 -13.69
N TYR A 42 -9.50 8.44 -13.92
CA TYR A 42 -10.16 8.41 -15.21
C TYR A 42 -9.31 9.05 -16.32
N ARG A 43 -8.69 10.20 -16.05
CA ARG A 43 -7.81 10.89 -17.01
C ARG A 43 -6.62 10.04 -17.43
N ILE A 44 -5.98 9.36 -16.48
CA ILE A 44 -4.83 8.49 -16.75
C ILE A 44 -5.29 7.28 -17.56
N MET A 45 -6.40 6.65 -17.17
CA MET A 45 -6.97 5.50 -17.88
C MET A 45 -7.41 5.87 -19.31
N SER A 46 -8.06 7.03 -19.50
CA SER A 46 -8.69 7.42 -20.78
C SER A 46 -7.67 7.76 -21.87
N ASN A 47 -6.55 8.36 -21.49
CA ASN A 47 -5.61 8.92 -22.46
C ASN A 47 -4.51 7.93 -22.85
N SER A 48 -4.60 6.67 -22.39
CA SER A 48 -3.53 5.65 -22.54
C SER A 48 -2.16 6.17 -22.10
N ASN A 49 -2.15 7.09 -21.14
CA ASN A 49 -0.92 7.70 -20.69
C ASN A 49 -0.26 6.80 -19.66
N ASP A 50 1.06 6.69 -19.78
CA ASP A 50 1.87 6.02 -18.77
C ASP A 50 1.82 6.82 -17.45
N LEU A 51 1.58 6.12 -16.35
CA LEU A 51 1.91 6.58 -15.01
C LEU A 51 3.38 6.24 -14.77
N TRP A 52 4.18 7.21 -14.34
CA TRP A 52 5.63 7.02 -14.32
C TRP A 52 6.33 7.76 -13.18
N LEU A 53 7.54 7.33 -12.85
CA LEU A 53 8.43 7.98 -11.89
C LEU A 53 9.89 7.88 -12.35
N ILE A 54 10.76 8.72 -11.80
CA ILE A 54 12.21 8.67 -12.03
C ILE A 54 12.91 8.32 -10.73
N ARG A 55 13.82 7.35 -10.78
CA ARG A 55 14.69 6.99 -9.65
C ARG A 55 16.16 6.96 -10.05
N LYS A 56 17.04 7.13 -9.07
CA LYS A 56 18.47 6.85 -9.24
C LYS A 56 18.69 5.35 -9.49
N SER A 57 19.61 5.04 -10.40
CA SER A 57 20.14 3.69 -10.56
C SER A 57 21.29 3.45 -9.58
N ARG A 58 21.65 2.17 -9.39
CA ARG A 58 22.91 1.76 -8.73
C ARG A 58 24.14 2.22 -9.48
N GLU A 59 24.00 2.39 -10.79
CA GLU A 59 25.08 2.79 -11.67
C GLU A 59 25.25 4.31 -11.63
N VAL A 60 26.50 4.74 -11.50
CA VAL A 60 26.86 6.16 -11.39
C VAL A 60 26.37 6.92 -12.61
N GLY A 61 25.69 8.05 -12.36
CA GLY A 61 25.21 8.93 -13.42
C GLY A 61 24.01 8.40 -14.20
N VAL A 62 23.36 7.32 -13.76
CA VAL A 62 22.21 6.73 -14.46
C VAL A 62 20.91 6.98 -13.70
N LEU A 63 19.92 7.50 -14.43
CA LEU A 63 18.52 7.57 -14.00
C LEU A 63 17.73 6.45 -14.66
N THR A 64 16.77 5.90 -13.92
CA THR A 64 15.82 4.92 -14.43
C THR A 64 14.41 5.48 -14.33
N VAL A 65 13.72 5.49 -15.47
CA VAL A 65 12.31 5.83 -15.60
C VAL A 65 11.51 4.54 -15.54
N GLU A 66 10.64 4.44 -14.56
CA GLU A 66 9.75 3.31 -14.33
C GLU A 66 8.34 3.73 -14.74
N SER A 67 7.64 2.93 -15.54
CA SER A 67 6.29 3.27 -15.97
C SER A 67 5.34 2.09 -16.03
N ARG A 68 4.04 2.39 -15.93
CA ARG A 68 2.93 1.45 -16.16
C ARG A 68 1.88 2.10 -17.04
N ALA A 69 1.27 1.30 -17.91
CA ALA A 69 0.14 1.72 -18.73
C ALA A 69 -1.12 0.95 -18.34
N TYR A 70 -2.27 1.61 -18.30
CA TYR A 70 -3.52 0.91 -18.04
C TYR A 70 -3.99 0.14 -19.28
N ASP A 71 -4.19 -1.17 -19.16
CA ASP A 71 -4.77 -2.01 -20.20
C ASP A 71 -6.26 -2.23 -19.92
N TRP A 72 -7.10 -1.63 -20.77
CA TRP A 72 -8.56 -1.74 -20.70
C TRP A 72 -9.09 -3.16 -20.86
N ASN A 73 -8.38 -4.02 -21.60
CA ASN A 73 -8.79 -5.40 -21.81
C ASN A 73 -8.60 -6.23 -20.54
N LYS A 74 -7.47 -6.03 -19.86
CA LYS A 74 -7.15 -6.72 -18.60
C LYS A 74 -7.77 -6.04 -17.39
N LYS A 75 -8.21 -4.79 -17.54
CA LYS A 75 -8.64 -3.90 -16.45
C LYS A 75 -7.58 -3.81 -15.36
N ASP A 76 -6.32 -3.74 -15.79
CA ASP A 76 -5.16 -3.74 -14.91
C ASP A 76 -4.03 -2.94 -15.57
N PHE A 77 -3.07 -2.50 -14.76
CA PHE A 77 -1.87 -1.85 -15.22
C PHE A 77 -0.83 -2.87 -15.68
N ILE A 78 -0.32 -2.67 -16.89
CA ILE A 78 0.80 -3.44 -17.42
C ILE A 78 2.09 -2.67 -17.17
N GLU A 79 3.05 -3.36 -16.57
CA GLU A 79 4.42 -2.88 -16.38
C GLU A 79 5.10 -2.70 -17.73
N LYS A 80 5.79 -1.58 -17.91
CA LYS A 80 6.57 -1.28 -19.12
C LYS A 80 8.06 -1.48 -18.85
N ASP A 81 8.81 -1.71 -19.91
CA ASP A 81 10.26 -1.77 -19.83
C ASP A 81 10.82 -0.43 -19.33
N ALA A 82 11.68 -0.52 -18.33
CA ALA A 82 12.29 0.65 -17.72
C ALA A 82 13.22 1.34 -18.73
N VAL A 83 13.11 2.66 -18.85
CA VAL A 83 14.00 3.46 -19.69
C VAL A 83 15.13 4.00 -18.84
N ARG A 84 16.38 3.78 -19.26
CA ARG A 84 17.55 4.27 -18.54
C ARG A 84 18.23 5.38 -19.31
N LEU A 85 18.59 6.44 -18.61
CA LEU A 85 19.27 7.61 -19.15
C LEU A 85 20.58 7.82 -18.38
N ARG A 86 21.66 8.05 -19.12
CA ARG A 86 23.00 8.30 -18.55
C ARG A 86 23.34 9.78 -18.72
N LEU A 87 23.77 10.42 -17.64
CA LEU A 87 24.28 11.77 -17.66
C LEU A 87 25.76 11.76 -18.04
N THR A 88 26.10 12.48 -19.10
CA THR A 88 27.48 12.66 -19.56
C THR A 88 27.86 14.13 -19.57
N THR A 89 29.15 14.43 -19.79
CA THR A 89 29.65 15.79 -20.07
C THR A 89 28.88 16.46 -21.21
N GLY A 90 28.50 15.69 -22.23
CA GLY A 90 27.71 16.13 -23.39
C GLY A 90 26.19 16.10 -23.22
N GLY A 91 25.67 15.85 -22.01
CA GLY A 91 24.22 15.81 -21.73
C GLY A 91 23.67 14.40 -21.52
N TRP A 92 22.35 14.25 -21.65
CA TRP A 92 21.66 12.98 -21.44
C TRP A 92 21.74 12.09 -22.67
N LYS A 93 22.19 10.84 -22.46
CA LYS A 93 22.20 9.79 -23.48
C LYS A 93 21.33 8.61 -23.06
N SER A 94 20.82 7.87 -24.04
CA SER A 94 20.21 6.56 -23.78
C SER A 94 21.26 5.65 -23.15
N TYR A 95 20.87 4.84 -22.16
CA TYR A 95 21.79 3.93 -21.49
C TYR A 95 22.40 2.89 -22.43
N ASP A 96 21.61 2.43 -23.42
CA ASP A 96 22.01 1.45 -24.44
C ASP A 96 22.88 2.06 -25.54
N ASP A 97 23.07 3.39 -25.54
CA ASP A 97 24.02 4.03 -26.43
C ASP A 97 25.45 3.65 -26.02
N THR A 98 26.19 3.10 -26.96
CA THR A 98 27.59 2.67 -26.79
C THR A 98 28.59 3.76 -27.15
N ASP A 99 28.12 4.86 -27.75
CA ASP A 99 28.96 5.99 -28.14
C ASP A 99 29.20 6.95 -26.96
N TYR A 100 29.88 6.47 -25.92
CA TYR A 100 30.34 7.32 -24.82
C TYR A 100 31.62 6.77 -24.21
N LYS A 101 32.41 7.67 -23.61
CA LYS A 101 33.57 7.26 -22.82
C LYS A 101 33.19 7.18 -21.34
N PRO A 102 33.61 6.14 -20.61
CA PRO A 102 33.30 6.00 -19.18
C PRO A 102 33.70 7.22 -18.33
N GLU A 103 34.80 7.89 -18.68
CA GLU A 103 35.27 9.12 -18.04
C GLU A 103 34.37 10.34 -18.24
N ASP A 104 33.48 10.31 -19.24
CA ASP A 104 32.52 11.38 -19.50
C ASP A 104 31.27 11.26 -18.62
N VAL A 105 31.10 10.17 -17.87
CA VAL A 105 29.91 9.92 -17.05
C VAL A 105 29.97 10.77 -15.79
N LEU A 106 28.90 11.53 -15.55
CA LEU A 106 28.80 12.43 -14.41
C LEU A 106 27.81 11.90 -13.39
N GLU A 107 28.21 11.92 -12.12
CA GLU A 107 27.32 11.58 -11.03
C GLU A 107 26.11 12.54 -10.95
N ILE A 108 24.93 12.02 -10.59
CA ILE A 108 23.71 12.82 -10.42
C ILE A 108 23.78 13.58 -9.09
N THR A 109 24.48 14.73 -9.11
CA THR A 109 24.62 15.64 -7.98
C THR A 109 24.03 17.01 -8.32
N LYS A 110 23.76 17.84 -7.30
CA LYS A 110 23.30 19.22 -7.49
C LYS A 110 24.27 20.07 -8.33
N GLY A 111 25.57 19.80 -8.24
CA GLY A 111 26.59 20.50 -9.03
C GLY A 111 26.56 20.11 -10.51
N ASN A 112 26.29 18.84 -10.80
CA ASN A 112 26.22 18.34 -12.17
C ASN A 112 24.84 18.54 -12.82
N MET A 113 23.77 18.69 -12.04
CA MET A 113 22.40 18.93 -12.53
C MET A 113 22.11 20.43 -12.67
N ASN A 114 22.72 21.07 -13.66
CA ASN A 114 22.45 22.48 -13.98
C ASN A 114 21.15 22.66 -14.79
N ALA A 115 20.72 23.91 -14.97
CA ALA A 115 19.46 24.24 -15.64
C ALA A 115 19.37 23.70 -17.09
N ASP A 116 20.47 23.71 -17.82
CA ASP A 116 20.49 23.21 -19.21
C ASP A 116 20.33 21.70 -19.25
N ARG A 117 21.02 20.96 -18.36
CA ARG A 117 20.86 19.50 -18.25
C ARG A 117 19.48 19.08 -17.77
N ILE A 118 18.86 19.87 -16.91
CA ILE A 118 17.46 19.66 -16.52
C ILE A 118 16.54 19.86 -17.74
N ARG A 119 16.76 20.90 -18.54
CA ARG A 119 16.00 21.15 -19.78
C ARG A 119 16.20 20.03 -20.80
N ASP A 120 17.41 19.51 -20.94
CA ASP A 120 17.70 18.38 -21.82
C ASP A 120 16.99 17.11 -21.35
N LEU A 121 16.97 16.87 -20.03
CA LEU A 121 16.20 15.76 -19.44
C LEU A 121 14.72 15.91 -19.75
N GLN A 122 14.15 17.12 -19.58
CA GLN A 122 12.76 17.41 -19.91
C GLN A 122 12.46 17.06 -21.36
N LYS A 123 13.29 17.56 -22.28
CA LYS A 123 13.12 17.29 -23.71
C LYS A 123 13.19 15.80 -24.04
N ALA A 124 14.10 15.06 -23.39
CA ALA A 124 14.25 13.63 -23.58
C ALA A 124 13.01 12.84 -23.09
N LEU A 125 12.36 13.31 -22.01
CA LEU A 125 11.22 12.64 -21.40
C LEU A 125 9.88 13.06 -22.00
N GLU A 126 9.67 14.34 -22.31
CA GLU A 126 8.38 14.94 -22.67
C GLU A 126 7.70 14.25 -23.87
N THR A 127 8.50 13.71 -24.79
CA THR A 127 7.97 13.01 -25.97
C THR A 127 7.22 11.72 -25.60
N LYS A 128 7.62 11.04 -24.53
CA LYS A 128 7.07 9.74 -24.12
C LYS A 128 6.34 9.79 -22.77
N TYR A 129 6.74 10.72 -21.92
CA TYR A 129 6.39 10.77 -20.52
C TYR A 129 5.84 12.16 -20.18
N PRO A 130 4.53 12.37 -20.35
CA PRO A 130 3.89 13.64 -20.02
C PRO A 130 4.06 13.94 -18.51
N PRO A 131 4.57 15.13 -18.14
CA PRO A 131 4.88 15.44 -16.74
C PRO A 131 3.68 15.43 -15.80
N GLN A 132 2.47 15.67 -16.31
CA GLN A 132 1.22 15.62 -15.53
C GLN A 132 0.88 14.23 -14.97
N ASN A 133 1.56 13.17 -15.44
CA ASN A 133 1.40 11.80 -14.95
C ASN A 133 2.66 11.28 -14.26
N MET A 134 3.62 12.18 -13.97
CA MET A 134 4.76 11.85 -13.13
C MET A 134 4.30 11.79 -11.67
N ILE A 135 4.75 10.76 -10.96
CA ILE A 135 4.63 10.70 -9.50
C ILE A 135 5.83 11.42 -8.91
N TYR A 136 5.56 12.47 -8.15
CA TYR A 136 6.56 13.17 -7.36
C TYR A 136 6.65 12.52 -5.97
N PRO A 137 7.85 12.39 -5.37
CA PRO A 137 8.03 11.96 -3.99
C PRO A 137 7.18 12.76 -3.01
N GLU A 138 7.05 14.08 -3.21
CA GLU A 138 6.24 14.95 -2.36
C GLU A 138 4.74 14.64 -2.48
N LEU A 139 4.22 14.42 -3.69
CA LEU A 139 2.81 14.04 -3.86
C LEU A 139 2.52 12.64 -3.28
N ALA A 140 3.48 11.71 -3.38
CA ALA A 140 3.37 10.42 -2.71
C ALA A 140 3.35 10.57 -1.17
N HIS A 141 4.10 11.52 -0.62
CA HIS A 141 4.05 11.88 0.79
C HIS A 141 2.70 12.52 1.17
N ASP A 142 2.20 13.47 0.38
CA ASP A 142 0.94 14.18 0.63
C ASP A 142 -0.29 13.25 0.55
N ALA A 143 -0.34 12.36 -0.44
CA ALA A 143 -1.38 11.34 -0.54
C ALA A 143 -1.41 10.45 0.71
N SER A 144 -0.23 10.12 1.25
CA SER A 144 -0.13 9.39 2.51
C SER A 144 -0.53 10.23 3.71
N GLN A 145 -0.16 11.52 3.78
CA GLN A 145 -0.60 12.40 4.87
C GLN A 145 -2.12 12.55 4.87
N ARG A 146 -2.76 12.62 3.71
CA ARG A 146 -4.22 12.67 3.58
C ARG A 146 -4.86 11.44 4.23
N LYS A 147 -4.34 10.23 3.92
CA LYS A 147 -4.78 8.98 4.55
C LYS A 147 -4.57 8.96 6.07
N MET A 148 -3.46 9.51 6.55
CA MET A 148 -3.19 9.61 7.99
C MET A 148 -4.14 10.58 8.70
N ARG A 149 -4.55 11.66 8.04
CA ARG A 149 -5.52 12.64 8.57
C ARG A 149 -6.94 12.08 8.67
N GLU A 150 -7.31 11.17 7.77
CA GLU A 150 -8.60 10.48 7.76
C GLU A 150 -8.77 9.48 8.92
N LEU A 151 -7.67 9.05 9.55
CA LEU A 151 -7.74 8.19 10.73
C LEU A 151 -8.34 8.94 11.94
N PRO A 152 -9.00 8.25 12.88
CA PRO A 152 -9.49 8.86 14.13
C PRO A 152 -8.37 9.60 14.89
N VAL A 153 -8.71 10.67 15.62
CA VAL A 153 -7.73 11.53 16.33
C VAL A 153 -6.79 10.71 17.25
N ASN A 154 -7.31 9.62 17.81
CA ASN A 154 -6.60 8.78 18.77
C ASN A 154 -5.96 7.54 18.14
N HIS A 155 -5.95 7.44 16.80
CA HIS A 155 -5.41 6.27 16.12
C HIS A 155 -3.88 6.24 16.28
N PRO A 156 -3.28 5.12 16.71
CA PRO A 156 -1.83 5.04 17.01
C PRO A 156 -0.94 5.31 15.79
N HIS A 157 -1.52 5.23 14.60
CA HIS A 157 -0.85 5.54 13.34
C HIS A 157 -1.19 6.93 12.77
N ARG A 158 -2.08 7.72 13.39
CA ARG A 158 -2.32 9.11 12.99
C ARG A 158 -1.16 9.99 13.44
N CYS A 159 -0.03 9.85 12.74
CA CYS A 159 1.10 10.73 12.89
C CYS A 159 1.17 11.57 11.61
N ILE A 160 0.86 12.86 11.73
CA ILE A 160 1.09 13.80 10.64
C ILE A 160 2.59 14.08 10.64
N ILE A 161 3.29 13.49 9.69
CA ILE A 161 4.74 13.66 9.58
C ILE A 161 4.96 14.88 8.68
N PRO A 162 5.55 15.98 9.19
CA PRO A 162 5.89 17.11 8.33
C PRO A 162 6.77 16.61 7.18
N CYS A 163 6.46 17.07 5.96
CA CYS A 163 7.27 16.73 4.79
C CYS A 163 8.71 17.17 5.04
N ARG A 164 9.67 16.31 4.69
CA ARG A 164 11.09 16.59 4.88
C ARG A 164 11.52 17.67 3.92
N GLU A 165 12.37 18.57 4.41
CA GLU A 165 13.04 19.50 3.51
C GLU A 165 14.21 18.87 2.75
N VAL A 166 14.73 17.73 3.22
CA VAL A 166 15.83 17.01 2.58
C VAL A 166 15.45 16.32 1.27
N ASP A 167 14.15 16.21 0.97
CA ASP A 167 13.64 15.67 -0.31
C ASP A 167 13.39 16.76 -1.37
N LYS A 168 13.66 18.05 -1.05
CA LYS A 168 13.58 19.14 -2.02
C LYS A 168 14.70 19.01 -3.05
N GLY A 169 14.38 18.45 -4.21
CA GLY A 169 15.21 18.55 -5.41
C GLY A 169 15.57 20.01 -5.69
N ILE A 170 16.87 20.33 -5.58
CA ILE A 170 17.52 21.56 -6.08
C ILE A 170 16.71 22.87 -5.86
N LEU A 171 16.75 23.35 -4.60
CA LEU A 171 16.55 24.72 -4.05
C LEU A 171 15.34 24.90 -3.11
N SER A 172 15.63 25.54 -1.98
CA SER A 172 15.06 25.33 -0.64
C SER A 172 14.01 26.37 -0.20
N ARG A 173 13.25 26.00 0.84
CA ARG A 173 12.92 26.91 1.97
C ARG A 173 13.07 26.17 3.32
N SER A 174 14.22 26.36 3.98
CA SER A 174 14.58 26.52 5.42
C SER A 174 14.19 25.56 6.59
N ASP A 175 15.25 24.89 7.11
CA ASP A 175 15.68 24.46 8.46
C ASP A 175 14.95 23.36 9.29
N THR A 176 15.58 22.16 9.39
CA THR A 176 16.10 21.44 10.60
C THR A 176 16.02 19.89 10.60
N ASN A 177 17.15 19.25 10.96
CA ASN A 177 17.56 17.91 11.46
C ASN A 177 16.74 16.58 11.32
N ASP A 178 17.42 15.59 10.66
CA ASP A 178 17.57 14.11 10.80
C ASP A 178 16.42 13.07 11.05
N PHE A 179 16.58 11.88 10.40
CA PHE A 179 15.95 10.51 10.52
C PHE A 179 15.01 10.00 9.36
N PRO A 180 14.76 8.67 9.12
CA PRO A 180 14.56 8.01 7.78
C PRO A 180 13.13 7.54 7.34
N SER A 181 12.98 7.27 6.02
CA SER A 181 11.74 7.24 5.19
C SER A 181 10.86 5.97 5.32
N ARG A 182 9.58 6.15 5.71
CA ARG A 182 8.59 5.06 5.96
C ARG A 182 7.85 4.55 4.71
N HIS A 183 8.04 5.16 3.53
CA HIS A 183 7.29 4.79 2.31
C HIS A 183 7.85 3.56 1.61
N LEU A 184 9.17 3.42 1.60
CA LEU A 184 9.83 2.18 1.21
C LEU A 184 9.31 0.99 2.01
N ASP A 185 8.98 1.18 3.30
CA ASP A 185 8.46 0.10 4.12
C ASP A 185 7.04 -0.34 3.71
N VAL A 186 6.18 0.58 3.26
CA VAL A 186 4.85 0.22 2.75
C VAL A 186 4.96 -0.55 1.43
N ALA A 187 5.79 -0.08 0.50
CA ALA A 187 6.05 -0.78 -0.76
C ALA A 187 6.68 -2.17 -0.50
N ARG A 188 7.69 -2.24 0.37
CA ARG A 188 8.33 -3.50 0.79
C ARG A 188 7.34 -4.47 1.43
N ARG A 189 6.42 -3.99 2.27
CA ARG A 189 5.35 -4.83 2.83
C ARG A 189 4.40 -5.34 1.76
N ALA A 190 3.99 -4.50 0.81
CA ALA A 190 3.14 -4.92 -0.30
C ALA A 190 3.82 -5.99 -1.17
N ILE A 191 5.12 -5.82 -1.47
CA ILE A 191 5.94 -6.82 -2.16
C ILE A 191 6.02 -8.11 -1.36
N GLN A 192 6.27 -8.02 -0.05
CA GLN A 192 6.37 -9.18 0.82
C GLN A 192 5.04 -9.96 0.88
N GLN A 193 3.91 -9.27 1.01
CA GLN A 193 2.57 -9.88 0.97
C GLN A 193 2.27 -10.53 -0.38
N LYS A 194 2.70 -9.91 -1.49
CA LYS A 194 2.58 -10.51 -2.84
C LYS A 194 3.42 -11.79 -2.95
N LYS A 195 4.66 -11.79 -2.45
CA LYS A 195 5.53 -12.97 -2.39
C LYS A 195 4.96 -14.09 -1.52
N GLU A 196 4.36 -13.74 -0.38
CA GLU A 196 3.72 -14.70 0.52
C GLU A 196 2.44 -15.31 -0.06
N SER A 197 1.64 -14.52 -0.77
CA SER A 197 0.40 -14.98 -1.39
C SER A 197 0.61 -15.80 -2.67
N GLN A 198 1.72 -15.61 -3.39
CA GLN A 198 2.05 -16.37 -4.60
C GLN A 198 2.67 -17.75 -4.33
N GLY A 199 2.94 -18.10 -3.07
CA GLY A 199 3.51 -19.40 -2.70
C GLY A 199 4.98 -19.51 -3.07
N TYR A 200 5.85 -19.57 -2.06
CA TYR A 200 7.28 -19.78 -2.26
C TYR A 200 7.53 -21.15 -2.91
N ILE A 201 7.87 -21.17 -4.20
CA ILE A 201 8.43 -22.37 -4.84
C ILE A 201 9.91 -22.42 -4.42
N PRO A 202 10.39 -23.47 -3.73
CA PRO A 202 11.79 -23.57 -3.34
C PRO A 202 12.64 -23.67 -4.60
N SER A 203 13.42 -22.63 -4.89
CA SER A 203 14.54 -22.70 -5.82
C SER A 203 15.57 -23.69 -5.26
N MET A 204 15.58 -24.92 -5.78
CA MET A 204 16.70 -25.85 -5.59
C MET A 204 17.89 -25.39 -6.43
N THR A 205 18.62 -24.38 -5.95
CA THR A 205 19.99 -24.14 -6.39
C THR A 205 20.93 -24.69 -5.32
N TRP A 206 21.53 -25.82 -5.64
CA TRP A 206 22.53 -26.50 -4.82
C TRP A 206 23.82 -25.68 -4.86
N SER A 207 24.07 -24.90 -3.81
CA SER A 207 25.38 -24.29 -3.54
C SER A 207 26.00 -24.98 -2.31
N PRO A 208 27.32 -25.25 -2.32
CA PRO A 208 27.99 -25.96 -1.22
C PRO A 208 28.04 -25.12 0.08
N PRO A 209 28.15 -25.78 1.24
CA PRO A 209 27.97 -25.12 2.53
C PRO A 209 29.21 -24.29 2.91
N SER A 210 28.99 -22.98 3.12
CA SER A 210 29.93 -22.10 3.83
C SER A 210 29.79 -22.27 5.36
N PRO A 211 30.86 -22.05 6.14
CA PRO A 211 30.90 -22.36 7.57
C PRO A 211 29.94 -21.49 8.40
N PRO A 212 29.50 -21.98 9.58
CA PRO A 212 28.42 -21.35 10.34
C PRO A 212 28.87 -20.02 10.95
N SER A 213 28.20 -18.94 10.55
CA SER A 213 28.25 -17.66 11.26
C SER A 213 27.17 -17.62 12.34
N PRO A 214 27.43 -16.99 13.50
CA PRO A 214 26.56 -17.11 14.66
C PRO A 214 25.27 -16.27 14.52
N THR A 215 24.15 -16.96 14.80
CA THR A 215 22.87 -16.45 15.32
C THR A 215 21.98 -15.56 14.44
N THR A 216 21.34 -16.19 13.44
CA THR A 216 20.04 -15.76 12.89
C THR A 216 18.83 -16.20 13.73
N GLU A 217 19.03 -17.01 14.77
CA GLU A 217 17.96 -17.46 15.67
C GLU A 217 17.37 -16.32 16.54
N SER A 218 18.17 -15.30 16.88
CA SER A 218 17.72 -14.19 17.75
C SER A 218 16.58 -13.34 17.15
N LEU A 219 16.55 -13.18 15.83
CA LEU A 219 15.58 -12.31 15.15
C LEU A 219 14.24 -13.01 14.89
N LYS A 220 14.28 -14.30 14.54
CA LYS A 220 13.07 -15.13 14.36
C LYS A 220 12.36 -15.38 15.70
N GLU A 221 13.13 -15.57 16.78
CA GLU A 221 12.60 -15.68 18.14
C GLU A 221 11.96 -14.36 18.61
N ARG A 222 12.59 -13.21 18.28
CA ARG A 222 12.03 -11.88 18.52
C ARG A 222 10.76 -11.61 17.72
N LEU A 223 10.71 -11.96 16.43
CA LEU A 223 9.52 -11.79 15.58
C LEU A 223 8.37 -12.73 15.99
N ARG A 224 8.66 -13.93 16.49
CA ARG A 224 7.65 -14.80 17.12
C ARG A 224 7.10 -14.22 18.41
N LYS A 225 7.93 -13.57 19.23
CA LYS A 225 7.51 -12.84 20.44
C LYS A 225 6.83 -11.49 20.15
N GLN A 226 7.00 -10.93 18.96
CA GLN A 226 6.43 -9.64 18.53
C GLN A 226 5.13 -9.80 17.72
N LYS A 227 4.55 -10.99 17.66
CA LYS A 227 3.15 -11.18 17.27
C LYS A 227 2.31 -10.64 18.42
N ILE A 228 2.15 -9.31 18.42
CA ILE A 228 1.37 -8.55 19.39
C ILE A 228 0.02 -9.25 19.50
N GLU A 229 -0.18 -9.93 20.63
CA GLU A 229 -1.50 -10.26 21.15
C GLU A 229 -2.20 -8.92 21.32
N CYS A 230 -2.86 -8.45 20.26
CA CYS A 230 -3.78 -7.33 20.38
C CYS A 230 -4.89 -7.85 21.30
N THR A 231 -4.85 -7.44 22.55
CA THR A 231 -5.81 -7.86 23.59
C THR A 231 -7.08 -7.01 23.58
N ASP A 232 -7.21 -6.04 22.67
CA ASP A 232 -8.38 -5.18 22.58
C ASP A 232 -9.44 -5.78 21.64
N PRO A 233 -10.63 -6.18 22.16
CA PRO A 233 -11.74 -6.68 21.33
C PRO A 233 -12.15 -5.72 20.21
N LYS A 234 -12.00 -4.41 20.43
CA LYS A 234 -12.43 -3.38 19.47
C LYS A 234 -11.68 -3.44 18.16
N GLY A 235 -10.40 -3.84 18.18
CA GLY A 235 -9.62 -4.00 16.95
C GLY A 235 -10.20 -5.09 16.06
N PHE A 236 -10.62 -6.22 16.65
CA PHE A 236 -11.26 -7.31 15.93
C PHE A 236 -12.65 -6.90 15.42
N GLU A 237 -13.46 -6.22 16.24
CA GLU A 237 -14.76 -5.70 15.82
C GLU A 237 -14.66 -4.80 14.58
N GLN A 238 -13.69 -3.88 14.56
CA GLN A 238 -13.42 -3.01 13.42
C GLN A 238 -13.01 -3.79 12.16
N ASP A 239 -12.12 -4.77 12.31
CA ASP A 239 -11.70 -5.64 11.20
C ASP A 239 -12.87 -6.44 10.62
N PHE A 240 -13.74 -6.96 11.48
CA PHE A 240 -14.97 -7.63 11.07
C PHE A 240 -15.90 -6.69 10.32
N HIS A 241 -16.21 -5.51 10.88
CA HIS A 241 -17.15 -4.58 10.26
C HIS A 241 -16.66 -4.07 8.90
N ARG A 242 -15.35 -3.81 8.77
CA ARG A 242 -14.73 -3.44 7.50
C ARG A 242 -14.94 -4.51 6.43
N GLU A 243 -14.63 -5.77 6.74
CA GLU A 243 -14.81 -6.88 5.80
C GLU A 243 -16.29 -7.19 5.52
N HIS A 244 -17.16 -7.08 6.54
CA HIS A 244 -18.59 -7.27 6.41
C HIS A 244 -19.21 -6.19 5.49
N GLN A 245 -18.76 -4.94 5.60
CA GLN A 245 -19.20 -3.84 4.72
C GLN A 245 -18.70 -4.04 3.29
N ASN A 246 -17.43 -4.43 3.11
CA ASN A 246 -16.88 -4.75 1.79
C ASN A 246 -17.68 -5.87 1.09
N LEU A 247 -17.97 -6.96 1.81
CA LEU A 247 -18.80 -8.04 1.27
C LEU A 247 -20.23 -7.58 0.95
N ARG A 248 -20.84 -6.74 1.80
CA ARG A 248 -22.17 -6.18 1.55
C ARG A 248 -22.20 -5.28 0.30
N GLN A 249 -21.15 -4.51 0.05
CA GLN A 249 -21.06 -3.61 -1.11
C GLN A 249 -20.81 -4.35 -2.42
N ASN A 250 -20.07 -5.46 -2.38
CA ASN A 250 -19.64 -6.22 -3.56
C ASN A 250 -20.57 -7.38 -3.96
N GLU A 251 -21.58 -7.73 -3.15
CA GLU A 251 -22.55 -8.77 -3.53
C GLU A 251 -23.50 -8.29 -4.65
N TRP A 252 -23.57 -9.07 -5.74
CA TRP A 252 -24.44 -8.83 -6.91
C TRP A 252 -25.94 -8.85 -6.55
N PHE A 253 -26.33 -9.49 -5.44
CA PHE A 253 -27.72 -9.61 -4.98
C PHE A 253 -27.96 -8.93 -3.61
N LYS A 254 -27.68 -7.62 -3.54
CA LYS A 254 -27.77 -6.80 -2.31
C LYS A 254 -29.11 -6.92 -1.55
N GLY A 255 -30.20 -7.22 -2.24
CA GLY A 255 -31.55 -7.29 -1.66
C GLY A 255 -31.96 -8.63 -1.03
N ARG A 256 -31.24 -9.73 -1.27
CA ARG A 256 -31.71 -11.08 -0.85
C ARG A 256 -31.17 -11.57 0.50
N ARG A 257 -30.25 -10.85 1.13
CA ARG A 257 -29.65 -11.23 2.42
C ARG A 257 -29.68 -10.06 3.40
N LYS A 258 -30.77 -9.97 4.17
CA LYS A 258 -30.83 -9.13 5.37
C LYS A 258 -29.90 -9.74 6.42
N SER A 259 -28.92 -8.96 6.88
CA SER A 259 -28.12 -9.30 8.06
C SER A 259 -28.69 -8.49 9.23
N SER A 260 -28.80 -9.09 10.41
CA SER A 260 -29.14 -8.37 11.64
C SER A 260 -27.98 -7.54 12.17
N ILE A 261 -26.77 -7.69 11.61
CA ILE A 261 -25.57 -6.94 11.96
C ILE A 261 -25.56 -5.58 11.24
N ILE A 262 -25.58 -4.51 12.02
CA ILE A 262 -25.75 -3.10 11.64
C ILE A 262 -24.42 -2.33 11.72
N GLY A 263 -23.47 -2.76 12.57
CA GLY A 263 -22.15 -2.13 12.70
C GLY A 263 -21.77 -1.66 14.11
N THR A 264 -22.55 -2.02 15.13
CA THR A 264 -22.35 -1.63 16.53
C THR A 264 -22.28 -2.82 17.47
N GLU A 265 -22.33 -4.03 16.91
CA GLU A 265 -22.36 -5.27 17.66
C GLU A 265 -21.03 -5.58 18.30
N GLN A 266 -21.08 -6.17 19.50
CA GLN A 266 -19.89 -6.62 20.19
C GLN A 266 -19.35 -7.91 19.57
N LEU A 267 -18.07 -8.21 19.82
CA LEU A 267 -17.41 -9.38 19.29
C LEU A 267 -18.12 -10.71 19.60
N SER A 268 -18.71 -10.83 20.79
CA SER A 268 -19.52 -12.00 21.19
C SER A 268 -20.79 -12.13 20.34
N GLU A 269 -21.54 -11.04 20.15
CA GLU A 269 -22.76 -11.00 19.33
C GLU A 269 -22.47 -11.32 17.85
N ILE A 270 -21.36 -10.82 17.33
CA ILE A 270 -20.88 -11.10 15.97
C ILE A 270 -20.62 -12.59 15.79
N LEU A 271 -19.86 -13.19 16.71
CA LEU A 271 -19.47 -14.60 16.67
C LEU A 271 -20.67 -15.53 16.91
N GLU A 272 -21.56 -15.13 17.80
CA GLU A 272 -22.82 -15.81 18.05
C GLU A 272 -23.65 -15.88 16.76
N HIS A 273 -23.93 -14.74 16.14
CA HIS A 273 -24.68 -14.67 14.89
C HIS A 273 -24.00 -15.50 13.79
N ALA A 274 -22.67 -15.41 13.66
CA ALA A 274 -21.91 -16.20 12.69
C ALA A 274 -22.00 -17.72 12.93
N SER A 275 -22.16 -18.17 14.18
CA SER A 275 -22.21 -19.58 14.55
C SER A 275 -23.56 -20.28 14.27
N GLN A 276 -24.66 -19.54 14.16
CA GLN A 276 -26.01 -20.12 14.05
C GLN A 276 -26.35 -20.69 12.66
N LYS A 277 -26.16 -19.92 11.59
CA LYS A 277 -26.50 -20.31 10.21
C LYS A 277 -25.42 -19.91 9.22
N ASN A 278 -25.43 -20.50 8.02
CA ASN A 278 -24.58 -20.06 6.93
C ASN A 278 -25.03 -18.67 6.44
N ASN A 279 -24.48 -17.62 7.05
CA ASN A 279 -24.82 -16.23 6.82
C ASN A 279 -23.58 -15.41 6.44
N ARG A 280 -23.79 -14.12 6.16
CA ARG A 280 -22.71 -13.20 5.76
C ARG A 280 -21.65 -13.06 6.85
N SER A 281 -22.06 -12.99 8.12
CA SER A 281 -21.12 -12.92 9.25
C SER A 281 -20.21 -14.14 9.32
N ARG A 282 -20.74 -15.35 9.05
CA ARG A 282 -19.93 -16.57 8.95
C ARG A 282 -18.90 -16.47 7.84
N ALA A 283 -19.28 -16.01 6.65
CA ALA A 283 -18.34 -15.86 5.54
C ALA A 283 -17.18 -14.91 5.88
N VAL A 284 -17.48 -13.80 6.56
CA VAL A 284 -16.46 -12.85 7.06
C VAL A 284 -15.56 -13.53 8.10
N CYS A 285 -16.12 -14.18 9.11
CA CYS A 285 -15.35 -14.83 10.17
C CYS A 285 -14.46 -15.97 9.63
N VAL A 286 -14.91 -16.67 8.58
CA VAL A 286 -14.08 -17.67 7.88
C VAL A 286 -12.93 -17.01 7.12
N LYS A 287 -13.21 -15.89 6.42
CA LYS A 287 -12.17 -15.12 5.70
C LYS A 287 -11.10 -14.58 6.64
N LEU A 288 -11.50 -14.13 7.83
CA LEU A 288 -10.59 -13.65 8.88
C LEU A 288 -9.87 -14.78 9.64
N GLY A 289 -10.18 -16.05 9.35
CA GLY A 289 -9.58 -17.20 10.00
C GLY A 289 -10.03 -17.43 11.45
N TRP A 290 -11.20 -16.90 11.82
CA TRP A 290 -11.77 -17.01 13.17
C TRP A 290 -12.65 -18.25 13.32
N LEU A 291 -13.46 -18.56 12.29
CA LEU A 291 -14.36 -19.71 12.26
C LEU A 291 -14.07 -20.62 11.06
N LYS A 292 -14.48 -21.89 11.16
CA LYS A 292 -14.56 -22.85 10.05
C LYS A 292 -15.89 -22.68 9.31
N LYS A 293 -16.00 -23.30 8.12
CA LYS A 293 -17.20 -23.19 7.26
C LYS A 293 -18.49 -23.70 7.94
N ASP A 294 -18.35 -24.62 8.89
CA ASP A 294 -19.46 -25.16 9.69
C ASP A 294 -19.92 -24.22 10.82
N GLY A 295 -19.16 -23.16 11.13
CA GLY A 295 -19.44 -22.22 12.22
C GLY A 295 -18.73 -22.55 13.55
N THR A 296 -17.83 -23.54 13.56
CA THR A 296 -16.98 -23.86 14.71
C THR A 296 -15.71 -23.00 14.73
N LEU A 297 -15.02 -22.91 15.89
CA LEU A 297 -13.78 -22.16 16.01
C LEU A 297 -12.66 -22.74 15.13
N ALA A 298 -11.87 -21.85 14.51
CA ALA A 298 -10.66 -22.24 13.79
C ALA A 298 -9.51 -22.54 14.76
N ASP A 299 -8.66 -23.52 14.45
CA ASP A 299 -7.58 -23.97 15.35
C ASP A 299 -6.55 -22.86 15.62
N LYS A 300 -6.44 -21.91 14.68
CA LYS A 300 -5.52 -20.76 14.73
C LYS A 300 -6.21 -19.44 15.12
N ALA A 301 -7.46 -19.49 15.60
CA ALA A 301 -8.17 -18.30 16.05
C ALA A 301 -7.41 -17.63 17.22
N PRO A 302 -7.33 -16.28 17.26
CA PRO A 302 -6.80 -15.55 18.41
C PRO A 302 -7.53 -15.90 19.71
N ASP A 303 -6.85 -15.86 20.85
CA ASP A 303 -7.45 -16.31 22.12
C ASP A 303 -8.64 -15.44 22.55
N ILE A 304 -8.61 -14.15 22.25
CA ILE A 304 -9.76 -13.25 22.48
C ILE A 304 -10.98 -13.64 21.66
N ILE A 305 -10.79 -14.12 20.43
CA ILE A 305 -11.88 -14.64 19.59
C ILE A 305 -12.45 -15.93 20.18
N LYS A 306 -11.60 -16.82 20.70
CA LYS A 306 -12.05 -18.03 21.39
C LYS A 306 -12.87 -17.67 22.63
N GLN A 307 -12.38 -16.74 23.46
CA GLN A 307 -13.08 -16.28 24.66
C GLN A 307 -14.45 -15.69 24.33
N SER A 308 -14.52 -14.74 23.38
CA SER A 308 -15.78 -14.13 22.96
C SER A 308 -16.75 -15.13 22.31
N TYR A 309 -16.26 -16.15 21.60
CA TYR A 309 -17.09 -17.21 21.05
C TYR A 309 -17.74 -18.06 22.14
N HIS A 310 -16.99 -18.42 23.18
CA HIS A 310 -17.54 -19.15 24.32
C HIS A 310 -18.53 -18.31 25.11
N GLN A 311 -18.24 -17.01 25.30
CA GLN A 311 -19.16 -16.08 25.95
C GLN A 311 -20.50 -16.00 25.21
N GLY A 312 -20.48 -15.74 23.90
CA GLY A 312 -21.71 -15.65 23.11
C GLY A 312 -22.54 -16.95 23.10
N LYS A 313 -21.89 -18.11 23.20
CA LYS A 313 -22.61 -19.39 23.38
C LYS A 313 -23.24 -19.54 24.75
N ALA A 314 -22.59 -19.07 25.81
CA ALA A 314 -23.13 -19.08 27.17
C ALA A 314 -24.35 -18.16 27.26
N ASP A 315 -24.25 -16.94 26.72
CA ASP A 315 -25.34 -15.95 26.69
C ASP A 315 -26.58 -16.51 25.97
N LEU A 316 -26.38 -17.24 24.86
CA LEU A 316 -27.46 -17.95 24.15
C LEU A 316 -28.13 -19.04 24.99
N ALA A 317 -27.35 -19.81 25.73
CA ALA A 317 -27.87 -20.88 26.57
C ALA A 317 -28.72 -20.31 27.72
N GLU A 318 -28.29 -19.20 28.31
CA GLU A 318 -29.03 -18.48 29.36
C GLU A 318 -30.33 -17.86 28.83
N ALA A 319 -30.28 -17.23 27.65
CA ALA A 319 -31.47 -16.68 26.99
C ALA A 319 -32.49 -17.75 26.56
N GLY A 320 -32.02 -18.98 26.29
CA GLY A 320 -32.88 -20.14 26.00
C GLY A 320 -33.60 -20.68 27.25
N SER A 321 -32.95 -20.62 28.42
CA SER A 321 -33.51 -21.12 29.69
C SER A 321 -34.62 -20.24 30.26
N THR A 322 -34.65 -18.95 29.94
CA THR A 322 -35.62 -17.97 30.46
C THR A 322 -36.93 -17.90 29.67
N LYS A 323 -37.05 -18.62 28.54
CA LYS A 323 -38.29 -18.70 27.73
C LYS A 323 -39.20 -19.89 28.05
N ALA A 324 -38.90 -20.66 29.09
CA ALA A 324 -39.68 -21.84 29.47
C ALA A 324 -40.45 -21.60 30.78
N GLU A 325 -41.60 -20.93 30.70
CA GLU A 325 -42.87 -21.26 31.40
C GLU A 325 -43.91 -20.17 31.14
N PRO A 326 -44.84 -20.33 30.18
CA PRO A 326 -46.13 -19.68 30.30
C PRO A 326 -46.90 -20.43 31.41
N THR A 327 -46.92 -19.87 32.62
CA THR A 327 -47.89 -20.25 33.64
C THR A 327 -49.28 -20.21 33.00
N LYS A 328 -49.89 -21.38 32.82
CA LYS A 328 -51.31 -21.51 32.47
C LYS A 328 -52.11 -20.83 33.57
N ALA A 329 -52.48 -19.57 33.36
CA ALA A 329 -53.50 -18.93 34.17
C ALA A 329 -54.82 -19.67 33.92
N GLU A 330 -55.31 -20.33 34.96
CA GLU A 330 -56.65 -20.91 35.04
C GLU A 330 -57.68 -19.82 34.73
N TYR A 331 -58.40 -19.97 33.62
CA TYR A 331 -59.68 -19.31 33.44
C TYR A 331 -60.73 -20.14 34.21
N LYS A 332 -61.26 -19.57 35.29
CA LYS A 332 -62.52 -19.97 35.92
C LYS A 332 -63.55 -18.88 35.70
#